data_AF-A0A9W3KI03-F1
#
_entry.id   AF-A0A9W3KI03-F1
#
_cell.length_a   1.000
_cell.length_b   1.000
_cell.length_c   1.000
_cell.angle_alpha   90.00
_cell.angle_beta   90.00
_cell.angle_gamma   90.00
#
_symmetry.space_group_name_H-M   'P 1'
#
loop_
_entity.id
_entity.type
_entity.pdbx_description
1 polymer ?
#
loop_
_entity_poly.entity_id
_entity_poly.type
_entity_poly.pdbx_seq_one_letter_code
_entity_poly.pdbx_strand_id
1 'polypeptide(L)'
;MKISIKILVSISMAAMITLTSVGSAFADRTLIIPDLPKQPYRYGVGAYEGVIAHATATPEAPAINIQKYESRTWRSAFVHYAVDWDEVIQIADTKYIAYGAGPSANKRFVHVELCETKDYEKFKRSYEKYVKLLAKILRDRGLTVEKGLWTHYDVTKYLGGTDHEDPLDYLRSHGVSEAQFRADVQRAYNNSNAEVSVPEKPFKPVEVPTAVTDGIAYIEGYSVNLRKGPDTSYSKVRQLNKPEAYIVWGEKDGWLNLGGDQWIYNDSSYIRYTGESTPTSSQSVNNGIGIVTITADVLRVRRGPGTNYGIVKNVYQGEQYQSWGYSDGWYNVGDDQWVSSEYVKFER
;
A
#
# COMPACT_ATOMS: atom_id res chain seq x y z
N MET A 1 -64.49 31.69 42.63
CA MET A 1 -63.43 31.12 43.49
C MET A 1 -63.58 29.61 43.60
N LYS A 2 -62.73 28.86 42.91
CA LYS A 2 -62.00 27.68 43.41
C LYS A 2 -61.17 27.13 42.23
N ILE A 3 -59.87 27.32 42.37
CA ILE A 3 -58.84 26.85 41.43
C ILE A 3 -58.68 25.35 41.68
N SER A 4 -58.54 24.57 40.61
CA SER A 4 -58.00 23.21 40.69
C SER A 4 -57.08 22.98 39.50
N ILE A 5 -55.79 23.06 39.78
CA ILE A 5 -54.70 22.66 38.91
C ILE A 5 -54.67 21.12 38.90
N LYS A 6 -54.71 20.52 37.71
CA LYS A 6 -54.22 19.15 37.49
C LYS A 6 -53.27 19.16 36.31
N ILE A 7 -51.99 18.99 36.61
CA ILE A 7 -50.93 18.63 35.68
C ILE A 7 -51.18 17.19 35.27
N LEU A 8 -51.18 16.89 33.97
CA LEU A 8 -50.98 15.53 33.48
C LEU A 8 -49.88 15.50 32.42
N VAL A 9 -48.98 14.56 32.65
CA VAL A 9 -47.69 14.31 31.99
C VAL A 9 -47.87 13.59 30.65
N SER A 10 -46.99 13.92 29.71
CA SER A 10 -46.77 13.34 28.38
C SER A 10 -46.69 11.82 28.33
N ILE A 11 -47.19 11.21 27.25
CA ILE A 11 -46.54 10.05 26.59
C ILE A 11 -46.77 10.19 25.07
N SER A 12 -45.81 10.81 24.37
CA SER A 12 -45.72 10.72 22.91
C SER A 12 -44.98 9.45 22.56
N MET A 13 -45.71 8.39 22.24
CA MET A 13 -45.15 7.09 21.84
C MET A 13 -44.71 7.18 20.37
N ALA A 14 -43.49 7.64 20.13
CA ALA A 14 -42.85 7.52 18.83
C ALA A 14 -42.42 6.06 18.65
N ALA A 15 -43.16 5.31 17.83
CA ALA A 15 -42.77 4.00 17.36
C ALA A 15 -41.54 4.14 16.46
N MET A 16 -40.36 4.04 17.07
CA MET A 16 -39.09 3.92 16.35
C MET A 16 -39.03 2.50 15.80
N ILE A 17 -39.45 2.32 14.56
CA ILE A 17 -39.22 1.07 13.82
C ILE A 17 -37.71 1.01 13.56
N THR A 18 -36.96 0.41 14.48
CA THR A 18 -35.57 0.04 14.27
C THR A 18 -35.56 -1.15 13.33
N LEU A 19 -35.38 -0.88 12.04
CA LEU A 19 -35.07 -1.90 11.06
C LEU A 19 -33.66 -2.43 11.38
N THR A 20 -33.56 -3.43 12.26
CA THR A 20 -32.32 -4.13 12.53
C THR A 20 -32.03 -5.10 11.40
N SER A 21 -31.43 -4.60 10.32
CA SER A 21 -30.71 -5.44 9.37
C SER A 21 -29.26 -4.98 9.30
N VAL A 22 -28.49 -5.26 10.36
CA VAL A 22 -27.02 -5.28 10.26
C VAL A 22 -26.60 -6.63 9.66
N GLY A 23 -27.06 -6.87 8.43
CA GLY A 23 -26.24 -7.65 7.51
C GLY A 23 -25.04 -6.76 7.19
N SER A 24 -23.82 -7.24 7.43
CA SER A 24 -22.62 -6.46 7.16
C SER A 24 -22.55 -6.24 5.65
N ALA A 25 -22.92 -5.04 5.18
CA ALA A 25 -23.10 -4.70 3.76
C ALA A 25 -21.82 -4.83 2.88
N PHE A 26 -20.74 -5.39 3.43
CA PHE A 26 -19.45 -5.62 2.77
C PHE A 26 -18.91 -7.05 2.98
N ALA A 27 -19.58 -7.89 3.77
CA ALA A 27 -19.30 -9.32 3.75
C ALA A 27 -20.13 -9.93 2.63
N ASP A 28 -19.47 -10.46 1.60
CA ASP A 28 -20.15 -11.23 0.56
C ASP A 28 -20.81 -12.46 1.16
N ARG A 29 -20.16 -13.04 2.19
CA ARG A 29 -20.68 -14.17 2.96
C ARG A 29 -20.45 -14.00 4.47
N THR A 30 -21.44 -14.41 5.25
CA THR A 30 -21.34 -14.51 6.71
C THR A 30 -21.31 -15.97 7.11
N LEU A 31 -20.16 -16.44 7.59
CA LEU A 31 -19.89 -17.82 7.99
C LEU A 31 -19.36 -17.84 9.43
N ILE A 32 -20.20 -17.41 10.37
CA ILE A 32 -19.83 -17.32 11.78
C ILE A 32 -19.49 -18.71 12.32
N ILE A 33 -18.32 -18.83 12.96
CA ILE A 33 -17.94 -20.07 13.64
C ILE A 33 -18.90 -20.27 14.84
N PRO A 34 -19.54 -21.45 14.96
CA PRO A 34 -20.41 -21.73 16.10
C PRO A 34 -19.60 -21.73 17.41
N ASP A 35 -20.27 -21.36 18.50
CA ASP A 35 -19.72 -21.42 19.86
C ASP A 35 -18.52 -20.52 20.17
N LEU A 36 -18.21 -19.54 19.30
CA LEU A 36 -17.22 -18.52 19.63
C LEU A 36 -17.58 -17.77 20.93
N PRO A 37 -16.61 -17.49 21.81
CA PRO A 37 -16.85 -16.76 23.04
C PRO A 37 -17.46 -15.38 22.80
N LYS A 38 -18.58 -15.08 23.46
CA LYS A 38 -19.25 -13.77 23.39
C LYS A 38 -18.74 -12.80 24.45
N GLN A 39 -17.42 -12.62 24.51
CA GLN A 39 -16.79 -11.71 25.46
C GLN A 39 -16.80 -10.27 24.91
N PRO A 40 -17.29 -9.28 25.69
CA PRO A 40 -17.33 -7.89 25.24
C PRO A 40 -15.92 -7.28 25.13
N TYR A 41 -15.80 -6.22 24.33
CA TYR A 41 -14.64 -5.33 24.39
C TYR A 41 -14.55 -4.66 25.76
N ARG A 42 -13.41 -4.02 26.06
CA ARG A 42 -13.16 -3.41 27.38
C ARG A 42 -14.17 -2.32 27.77
N TYR A 43 -14.89 -1.75 26.82
CA TYR A 43 -15.94 -0.75 27.06
C TYR A 43 -17.36 -1.27 26.79
N GLY A 44 -17.54 -2.58 26.64
CA GLY A 44 -18.83 -3.23 26.45
C GLY A 44 -19.03 -3.86 25.07
N VAL A 45 -20.23 -4.39 24.87
CA VAL A 45 -20.63 -5.10 23.64
C VAL A 45 -20.64 -4.13 22.45
N GLY A 46 -19.94 -4.47 21.37
CA GLY A 46 -19.80 -3.64 20.17
C GLY A 46 -18.98 -2.36 20.36
N ALA A 47 -18.39 -2.15 21.53
CA ALA A 47 -17.63 -0.96 21.85
C ALA A 47 -16.15 -1.09 21.43
N TYR A 48 -15.89 -1.55 20.20
CA TYR A 48 -14.54 -1.53 19.65
C TYR A 48 -14.07 -0.09 19.41
N GLU A 49 -12.76 0.09 19.48
CA GLU A 49 -12.04 1.37 19.39
C GLU A 49 -11.33 1.57 18.05
N GLY A 50 -11.32 0.53 17.21
CA GLY A 50 -10.65 0.55 15.92
C GLY A 50 -10.66 -0.82 15.26
N VAL A 51 -9.82 -0.95 14.25
CA VAL A 51 -9.61 -2.17 13.48
C VAL A 51 -8.12 -2.40 13.28
N ILE A 52 -7.70 -3.66 13.39
CA ILE A 52 -6.37 -4.11 13.06
C ILE A 52 -6.39 -4.77 11.69
N ALA A 53 -5.52 -4.25 10.84
CA ALA A 53 -5.14 -4.81 9.56
C ALA A 53 -4.12 -5.94 9.78
N HIS A 54 -4.43 -7.15 9.32
CA HIS A 54 -3.55 -8.32 9.31
C HIS A 54 -3.26 -8.82 7.89
N ALA A 55 -2.22 -9.66 7.75
CA ALA A 55 -2.02 -10.53 6.58
C ALA A 55 -1.73 -11.97 7.02
N THR A 56 -2.28 -12.93 6.26
CA THR A 56 -2.40 -14.32 6.69
C THR A 56 -1.09 -15.12 6.81
N ALA A 57 0.03 -14.64 6.25
CA ALA A 57 1.29 -15.37 6.11
C ALA A 57 1.13 -16.77 5.46
N THR A 58 0.03 -17.00 4.73
CA THR A 58 -0.31 -18.28 4.11
C THR A 58 -0.57 -18.07 2.61
N PRO A 59 0.47 -18.22 1.78
CA PRO A 59 0.37 -17.92 0.35
C PRO A 59 -0.71 -18.74 -0.36
N GLU A 60 -1.51 -18.06 -1.18
CA GLU A 60 -2.58 -18.62 -2.03
C GLU A 60 -3.72 -19.32 -1.28
N ALA A 61 -3.86 -19.11 0.03
CA ALA A 61 -5.03 -19.58 0.78
C ALA A 61 -6.19 -18.56 0.66
N PRO A 62 -7.30 -18.89 -0.01
CA PRO A 62 -8.47 -18.00 -0.04
C PRO A 62 -9.14 -17.87 1.34
N ALA A 63 -10.00 -16.87 1.50
CA ALA A 63 -10.69 -16.52 2.73
C ALA A 63 -11.49 -17.70 3.32
N ILE A 64 -12.05 -18.56 2.46
CA ILE A 64 -12.76 -19.77 2.90
C ILE A 64 -11.82 -20.78 3.59
N ASN A 65 -10.54 -20.83 3.21
CA ASN A 65 -9.56 -21.69 3.87
C ASN A 65 -9.21 -21.16 5.26
N ILE A 66 -9.10 -19.83 5.41
CA ILE A 66 -8.90 -19.17 6.71
C ILE A 66 -10.09 -19.49 7.63
N GLN A 67 -11.32 -19.27 7.16
CA GLN A 67 -12.53 -19.57 7.92
C GLN A 67 -12.60 -21.04 8.36
N LYS A 68 -12.31 -21.99 7.46
CA LYS A 68 -12.30 -23.43 7.78
C LYS A 68 -11.19 -23.81 8.76
N TYR A 69 -10.02 -23.19 8.64
CA TYR A 69 -8.94 -23.41 9.60
C TYR A 69 -9.34 -22.94 10.98
N GLU A 70 -9.76 -21.67 11.11
CA GLU A 70 -10.18 -21.07 12.38
C GLU A 70 -11.38 -21.79 13.00
N SER A 71 -12.31 -22.33 12.21
CA SER A 71 -13.43 -23.13 12.74
C SER A 71 -12.99 -24.33 13.58
N ARG A 72 -11.78 -24.85 13.34
CA ARG A 72 -11.18 -25.98 14.07
C ARG A 72 -10.17 -25.54 15.13
N THR A 73 -9.62 -24.34 15.01
CA THR A 73 -8.47 -23.86 15.81
C THR A 73 -8.76 -22.60 16.63
N TRP A 74 -9.99 -22.10 16.64
CA TRP A 74 -10.38 -20.81 17.26
C TRP A 74 -9.94 -20.63 18.72
N ARG A 75 -9.77 -21.72 19.47
CA ARG A 75 -9.26 -21.67 20.86
C ARG A 75 -7.85 -21.09 20.95
N SER A 76 -7.08 -21.16 19.86
CA SER A 76 -5.76 -20.54 19.74
C SER A 76 -5.86 -19.12 19.19
N ALA A 77 -6.48 -18.96 18.03
CA ALA A 77 -6.64 -17.67 17.35
C ALA A 77 -7.83 -17.72 16.39
N PHE A 78 -8.50 -16.58 16.23
CA PHE A 78 -9.48 -16.35 15.18
C PHE A 78 -9.65 -14.85 14.95
N VAL A 79 -10.17 -14.46 13.80
CA VAL A 79 -10.42 -13.06 13.43
C VAL A 79 -11.90 -12.79 13.12
N HIS A 80 -12.24 -11.54 12.84
CA HIS A 80 -13.62 -11.17 12.50
C HIS A 80 -13.92 -11.34 11.02
N TYR A 81 -12.95 -11.07 10.16
CA TYR A 81 -13.09 -11.14 8.72
C TYR A 81 -11.83 -11.70 8.06
N ALA A 82 -12.00 -12.43 6.97
CA ALA A 82 -10.95 -12.74 6.01
C ALA A 82 -11.34 -12.20 4.63
N VAL A 83 -10.38 -11.63 3.91
CA VAL A 83 -10.58 -10.98 2.61
C VAL A 83 -9.64 -11.58 1.57
N ASP A 84 -10.19 -11.99 0.42
CA ASP A 84 -9.41 -12.43 -0.73
C ASP A 84 -9.84 -11.77 -2.05
N TRP A 85 -9.30 -12.29 -3.14
CA TRP A 85 -9.48 -11.75 -4.49
C TRP A 85 -10.88 -11.97 -5.04
N ASP A 86 -11.69 -12.82 -4.43
CA ASP A 86 -13.05 -13.16 -4.83
C ASP A 86 -14.09 -12.64 -3.83
N GLU A 87 -13.88 -12.80 -2.52
CA GLU A 87 -14.88 -12.55 -1.48
C GLU A 87 -14.32 -11.95 -0.16
N VAL A 88 -15.23 -11.34 0.59
CA VAL A 88 -15.07 -11.01 2.02
C VAL A 88 -15.95 -11.97 2.84
N ILE A 89 -15.33 -12.72 3.75
CA ILE A 89 -16.03 -13.61 4.67
C ILE A 89 -16.00 -13.05 6.08
N GLN A 90 -17.18 -12.86 6.68
CA GLN A 90 -17.29 -12.62 8.13
C GLN A 90 -17.24 -13.94 8.90
N ILE A 91 -16.28 -14.06 9.81
CA ILE A 91 -15.97 -15.27 10.60
C ILE A 91 -16.45 -15.14 12.05
N ALA A 92 -16.48 -13.92 12.60
CA ALA A 92 -16.96 -13.64 13.95
C ALA A 92 -17.82 -12.36 14.03
N ASP A 93 -18.67 -12.28 15.05
CA ASP A 93 -19.51 -11.10 15.31
C ASP A 93 -18.66 -9.97 15.92
N THR A 94 -18.59 -8.82 15.25
CA THR A 94 -17.87 -7.61 15.70
C THR A 94 -18.45 -6.96 16.94
N LYS A 95 -19.50 -7.52 17.55
CA LYS A 95 -19.97 -7.15 18.88
C LYS A 95 -19.07 -7.67 20.00
N TYR A 96 -18.26 -8.69 19.72
CA TYR A 96 -17.42 -9.37 20.70
C TYR A 96 -15.98 -9.41 20.23
N ILE A 97 -15.05 -9.67 21.16
CA ILE A 97 -13.63 -9.73 20.84
C ILE A 97 -13.30 -10.93 19.94
N ALA A 98 -12.17 -10.84 19.24
CA ALA A 98 -11.52 -11.98 18.60
C ALA A 98 -10.10 -12.18 19.16
N TYR A 99 -9.46 -13.30 18.83
CA TYR A 99 -8.14 -13.67 19.37
C TYR A 99 -7.04 -13.49 18.33
N GLY A 100 -6.88 -12.28 17.79
CA GLY A 100 -6.05 -12.04 16.61
C GLY A 100 -4.75 -11.26 16.81
N ALA A 101 -4.50 -10.61 17.96
CA ALA A 101 -3.29 -9.79 18.14
C ALA A 101 -2.82 -9.68 19.61
N GLY A 102 -3.04 -10.74 20.38
CA GLY A 102 -2.70 -10.77 21.80
C GLY A 102 -3.68 -10.02 22.73
N PRO A 103 -3.58 -10.24 24.05
CA PRO A 103 -4.66 -9.91 24.99
C PRO A 103 -5.03 -8.44 25.08
N SER A 104 -4.06 -7.54 24.89
CA SER A 104 -4.26 -6.09 24.96
C SER A 104 -5.08 -5.58 23.77
N ALA A 105 -4.76 -6.04 22.55
CA ALA A 105 -5.45 -5.64 21.33
C ALA A 105 -6.80 -6.31 21.17
N ASN A 106 -6.92 -7.60 21.51
CA ASN A 106 -8.16 -8.37 21.42
C ASN A 106 -9.32 -7.66 22.14
N LYS A 107 -9.04 -7.01 23.28
CA LYS A 107 -10.03 -6.27 24.07
C LYS A 107 -10.49 -4.94 23.45
N ARG A 108 -9.92 -4.53 22.31
CA ARG A 108 -10.06 -3.17 21.77
C ARG A 108 -10.48 -3.12 20.30
N PHE A 109 -10.07 -4.08 19.49
CA PHE A 109 -10.13 -3.93 18.03
C PHE A 109 -10.89 -5.05 17.32
N VAL A 110 -11.48 -4.70 16.18
CA VAL A 110 -11.87 -5.67 15.16
C VAL A 110 -10.60 -6.16 14.43
N HIS A 111 -10.58 -7.40 13.95
CA HIS A 111 -9.42 -8.02 13.29
C HIS A 111 -9.82 -8.45 11.87
N VAL A 112 -9.07 -8.01 10.86
CA VAL A 112 -9.33 -8.31 9.45
C VAL A 112 -8.06 -8.87 8.81
N GLU A 113 -8.16 -10.09 8.29
CA GLU A 113 -7.09 -10.79 7.57
C GLU A 113 -7.13 -10.52 6.06
N LEU A 114 -6.01 -10.10 5.49
CA LEU A 114 -5.78 -10.06 4.05
C LEU A 114 -5.11 -11.37 3.61
N CYS A 115 -5.81 -12.14 2.76
CA CYS A 115 -5.25 -13.36 2.20
C CYS A 115 -4.12 -13.05 1.22
N GLU A 116 -3.00 -13.77 1.35
CA GLU A 116 -1.81 -13.50 0.56
C GLU A 116 -1.82 -14.22 -0.78
N THR A 117 -1.39 -13.52 -1.82
CA THR A 117 -1.23 -14.05 -3.19
C THR A 117 -0.05 -13.40 -3.88
N LYS A 118 0.63 -14.12 -4.76
CA LYS A 118 1.69 -13.54 -5.62
C LYS A 118 1.13 -12.93 -6.91
N ASP A 119 -0.09 -13.28 -7.27
CA ASP A 119 -0.77 -12.76 -8.45
C ASP A 119 -1.21 -11.32 -8.19
N TYR A 120 -0.76 -10.41 -9.04
CA TYR A 120 -0.98 -8.99 -8.84
C TYR A 120 -2.45 -8.58 -9.08
N GLU A 121 -3.14 -9.22 -10.02
CA GLU A 121 -4.56 -8.94 -10.27
C GLU A 121 -5.43 -9.45 -9.13
N LYS A 122 -5.09 -10.62 -8.56
CA LYS A 122 -5.71 -11.08 -7.33
C LYS A 122 -5.45 -10.10 -6.19
N PHE A 123 -4.20 -9.70 -5.96
CA PHE A 123 -3.84 -8.72 -4.93
C PHE A 123 -4.64 -7.43 -5.06
N LYS A 124 -4.73 -6.86 -6.27
CA LYS A 124 -5.49 -5.63 -6.52
C LYS A 124 -6.94 -5.75 -6.07
N ARG A 125 -7.61 -6.85 -6.43
CA ARG A 125 -9.00 -7.13 -6.02
C ARG A 125 -9.11 -7.37 -4.51
N SER A 126 -8.17 -8.08 -3.89
CA SER A 126 -8.17 -8.30 -2.43
C SER A 126 -7.98 -6.99 -1.68
N TYR A 127 -6.98 -6.20 -2.09
CA TYR A 127 -6.59 -4.95 -1.44
C TYR A 127 -7.71 -3.90 -1.54
N GLU A 128 -8.39 -3.80 -2.67
CA GLU A 128 -9.56 -2.93 -2.81
C GLU A 128 -10.68 -3.29 -1.81
N LYS A 129 -11.06 -4.57 -1.72
CA LYS A 129 -12.07 -5.03 -0.75
C LYS A 129 -11.62 -4.77 0.69
N TYR A 130 -10.36 -5.06 0.97
CA TYR A 130 -9.75 -4.92 2.28
C TYR A 130 -9.76 -3.48 2.78
N VAL A 131 -9.27 -2.54 1.97
CA VAL A 131 -9.27 -1.10 2.29
C VAL A 131 -10.69 -0.59 2.53
N LYS A 132 -11.65 -0.98 1.69
CA LYS A 132 -13.06 -0.57 1.83
C LYS A 132 -13.69 -1.13 3.12
N LEU A 133 -13.40 -2.38 3.47
CA LEU A 133 -13.87 -3.01 4.70
C LEU A 133 -13.31 -2.31 5.95
N LEU A 134 -12.00 -2.06 6.00
CA LEU A 134 -11.35 -1.34 7.11
C LEU A 134 -11.96 0.05 7.31
N ALA A 135 -12.09 0.81 6.21
CA ALA A 135 -12.72 2.13 6.23
C ALA A 135 -14.17 2.09 6.73
N LYS A 136 -14.94 1.07 6.34
CA LYS A 136 -16.31 0.89 6.82
C LYS A 136 -16.36 0.61 8.33
N ILE A 137 -15.56 -0.33 8.83
CA ILE A 137 -15.55 -0.68 10.26
C ILE A 137 -15.31 0.57 11.11
N LEU A 138 -14.40 1.43 10.66
CA LEU A 138 -14.14 2.72 11.31
C LEU A 138 -15.35 3.65 11.25
N ARG A 139 -15.95 3.84 10.07
CA ARG A 139 -17.13 4.71 9.88
C ARG A 139 -18.33 4.27 10.71
N ASP A 140 -18.60 2.97 10.79
CA ASP A 140 -19.75 2.42 11.52
C ASP A 140 -19.74 2.81 13.01
N ARG A 141 -18.58 3.21 13.53
CA ARG A 141 -18.40 3.70 14.91
C ARG A 141 -17.96 5.16 14.99
N GLY A 142 -17.89 5.88 13.86
CA GLY A 142 -17.41 7.26 13.81
C GLY A 142 -15.95 7.42 14.27
N LEU A 143 -15.13 6.39 14.08
CA LEU A 143 -13.72 6.38 14.46
C LEU A 143 -12.87 6.97 13.34
N THR A 144 -12.00 7.91 13.66
CA THR A 144 -11.05 8.49 12.70
C THR A 144 -10.00 7.47 12.29
N VAL A 145 -9.58 7.47 11.01
CA VAL A 145 -8.52 6.57 10.52
C VAL A 145 -7.21 6.73 11.30
N GLU A 146 -6.80 7.97 11.58
CA GLU A 146 -5.57 8.27 12.32
C GLU A 146 -5.47 7.53 13.68
N LYS A 147 -6.58 7.40 14.39
CA LYS A 147 -6.62 6.78 15.74
C LYS A 147 -7.10 5.33 15.72
N GLY A 148 -7.97 4.98 14.77
CA GLY A 148 -8.68 3.71 14.75
C GLY A 148 -8.06 2.66 13.83
N LEU A 149 -7.25 3.05 12.84
CA LEU A 149 -6.57 2.09 11.96
C LEU A 149 -5.22 1.69 12.54
N TRP A 150 -5.10 0.40 12.87
CA TRP A 150 -3.88 -0.19 13.39
C TRP A 150 -3.40 -1.30 12.45
N THR A 151 -2.10 -1.48 12.32
CA THR A 151 -1.48 -2.72 11.80
C THR A 151 -1.15 -3.65 12.97
N HIS A 152 -0.83 -4.92 12.70
CA HIS A 152 -0.32 -5.79 13.76
C HIS A 152 1.01 -5.25 14.32
N TYR A 153 1.84 -4.66 13.46
CA TYR A 153 3.05 -3.95 13.87
C TYR A 153 2.78 -2.81 14.87
N ASP A 154 1.71 -2.02 14.70
CA ASP A 154 1.33 -1.00 15.68
C ASP A 154 1.02 -1.62 17.06
N VAL A 155 0.40 -2.79 17.08
CA VAL A 155 0.13 -3.53 18.33
C VAL A 155 1.43 -3.93 19.00
N THR A 156 2.35 -4.56 18.26
CA THR A 156 3.69 -4.94 18.73
C THR A 156 4.40 -3.73 19.36
N LYS A 157 4.36 -2.59 18.68
CA LYS A 157 5.05 -1.37 19.08
C LYS A 157 4.44 -0.65 20.29
N TYR A 158 3.11 -0.55 20.34
CA TYR A 158 2.44 0.33 21.30
C TYR A 158 1.67 -0.38 22.41
N LEU A 159 1.33 -1.66 22.24
CA LEU A 159 0.56 -2.44 23.22
C LEU A 159 1.27 -3.70 23.72
N GLY A 160 2.17 -4.27 22.92
CA GLY A 160 2.86 -5.52 23.21
C GLY A 160 1.93 -6.73 23.30
N GLY A 161 2.48 -7.87 23.70
CA GLY A 161 1.74 -9.15 23.79
C GLY A 161 1.64 -9.91 22.46
N THR A 162 2.36 -9.44 21.45
CA THR A 162 2.61 -10.04 20.13
C THR A 162 3.90 -9.42 19.58
N ASP A 163 4.57 -10.12 18.65
CA ASP A 163 5.79 -9.71 17.96
C ASP A 163 5.60 -9.65 16.43
N HIS A 164 4.37 -9.80 15.96
CA HIS A 164 4.02 -9.78 14.55
C HIS A 164 4.14 -8.39 13.92
N GLU A 165 4.47 -8.33 12.63
CA GLU A 165 4.68 -7.08 11.87
C GLU A 165 3.73 -6.91 10.67
N ASP A 166 2.80 -7.84 10.46
CA ASP A 166 1.88 -7.81 9.33
C ASP A 166 0.91 -6.60 9.38
N PRO A 167 0.41 -6.12 8.23
CA PRO A 167 0.59 -6.64 6.87
C PRO A 167 1.75 -5.95 6.11
N LEU A 168 2.67 -5.27 6.80
CA LEU A 168 3.58 -4.29 6.18
C LEU A 168 4.47 -4.90 5.09
N ASP A 169 5.09 -6.06 5.37
CA ASP A 169 5.95 -6.74 4.40
C ASP A 169 5.18 -7.26 3.19
N TYR A 170 4.00 -7.83 3.42
CA TYR A 170 3.15 -8.32 2.36
C TYR A 170 2.72 -7.16 1.43
N LEU A 171 2.21 -6.06 2.00
CA LEU A 171 1.84 -4.87 1.23
C LEU A 171 3.04 -4.29 0.45
N ARG A 172 4.21 -4.20 1.10
CA ARG A 172 5.44 -3.71 0.47
C ARG A 172 5.90 -4.59 -0.69
N SER A 173 5.72 -5.91 -0.60
CA SER A 173 6.03 -6.85 -1.69
C SER A 173 5.18 -6.61 -2.96
N HIS A 174 4.02 -5.95 -2.81
CA HIS A 174 3.13 -5.55 -3.90
C HIS A 174 3.21 -4.05 -4.24
N GLY A 175 4.22 -3.34 -3.75
CA GLY A 175 4.43 -1.92 -4.04
C GLY A 175 3.56 -0.96 -3.23
N VAL A 176 2.90 -1.42 -2.17
CA VAL A 176 2.09 -0.58 -1.27
C VAL A 176 2.90 -0.28 -0.01
N SER A 177 3.30 0.98 0.17
CA SER A 177 3.91 1.44 1.43
C SER A 177 2.86 1.60 2.53
N GLU A 178 3.28 1.59 3.80
CA GLU A 178 2.36 1.86 4.92
C GLU A 178 1.67 3.22 4.78
N ALA A 179 2.40 4.25 4.35
CA ALA A 179 1.84 5.58 4.14
C ALA A 179 0.75 5.56 3.04
N GLN A 180 0.99 4.85 1.94
CA GLN A 180 0.01 4.66 0.88
C GLN A 180 -1.22 3.90 1.41
N PHE A 181 -1.01 2.82 2.15
CA PHE A 181 -2.08 2.04 2.75
C PHE A 181 -2.99 2.87 3.66
N ARG A 182 -2.40 3.64 4.58
CA ARG A 182 -3.16 4.53 5.47
C ARG A 182 -3.91 5.60 4.68
N ALA A 183 -3.31 6.17 3.63
CA ALA A 183 -3.94 7.15 2.76
C ALA A 183 -5.11 6.55 1.96
N ASP A 184 -4.99 5.30 1.51
CA ASP A 184 -6.04 4.58 0.79
C ASP A 184 -7.24 4.31 1.69
N VAL A 185 -7.01 3.85 2.92
CA VAL A 185 -8.08 3.71 3.92
C VAL A 185 -8.72 5.05 4.24
N GLN A 186 -7.94 6.13 4.37
CA GLN A 186 -8.47 7.47 4.61
C GLN A 186 -9.34 7.98 3.45
N ARG A 187 -8.92 7.75 2.20
CA ARG A 187 -9.70 8.11 1.02
C ARG A 187 -10.99 7.30 0.94
N ALA A 188 -10.90 5.99 1.14
CA ALA A 188 -12.06 5.11 1.21
C ALA A 188 -12.98 5.51 2.36
N TYR A 189 -12.46 5.94 3.52
CA TYR A 189 -13.23 6.42 4.67
C TYR A 189 -14.06 7.66 4.31
N ASN A 190 -13.45 8.65 3.64
CA ASN A 190 -14.11 9.90 3.27
C ASN A 190 -15.17 9.75 2.19
N ASN A 191 -15.00 8.79 1.27
CA ASN A 191 -15.95 8.52 0.20
C ASN A 191 -16.03 7.01 -0.04
N SER A 192 -17.16 6.40 0.35
CA SER A 192 -17.40 4.96 0.19
C SER A 192 -17.40 4.48 -1.26
N ASN A 193 -17.58 5.40 -2.22
CA ASN A 193 -17.54 5.14 -3.66
C ASN A 193 -16.20 5.53 -4.30
N ALA A 194 -15.20 5.96 -3.52
CA ALA A 194 -13.89 6.28 -4.07
C ALA A 194 -13.20 5.01 -4.60
N GLU A 195 -12.66 5.09 -5.81
CA GLU A 195 -11.75 4.06 -6.32
C GLU A 195 -10.52 3.97 -5.42
N VAL A 196 -10.23 2.75 -4.97
CA VAL A 196 -8.99 2.47 -4.25
C VAL A 196 -7.91 2.38 -5.32
N SER A 197 -7.08 3.43 -5.45
CA SER A 197 -5.93 3.38 -6.35
C SER A 197 -4.91 2.39 -5.80
N VAL A 198 -4.98 1.15 -6.26
CA VAL A 198 -3.88 0.22 -6.07
C VAL A 198 -2.76 0.67 -7.00
N PRO A 199 -1.55 0.98 -6.52
CA PRO A 199 -0.44 1.33 -7.40
C PRO A 199 -0.24 0.18 -8.39
N GLU A 200 -0.21 0.49 -9.69
CA GLU A 200 0.18 -0.47 -10.74
C GLU A 200 1.43 -1.21 -10.29
N LYS A 201 1.46 -2.54 -10.48
CA LYS A 201 2.59 -3.40 -10.12
C LYS A 201 3.88 -2.68 -10.50
N PRO A 202 4.92 -2.61 -9.64
CA PRO A 202 6.26 -2.34 -10.13
C PRO A 202 6.52 -3.40 -11.20
N PHE A 203 6.46 -3.01 -12.46
CA PHE A 203 6.63 -3.93 -13.57
C PHE A 203 8.01 -4.59 -13.36
N LYS A 204 8.01 -5.92 -13.22
CA LYS A 204 9.11 -6.66 -13.86
C LYS A 204 9.10 -6.19 -15.31
N PRO A 205 10.23 -5.78 -15.91
CA PRO A 205 10.24 -5.37 -17.30
C PRO A 205 9.54 -6.44 -18.11
N VAL A 206 8.39 -6.10 -18.70
CA VAL A 206 7.91 -6.90 -19.82
C VAL A 206 8.98 -6.66 -20.87
N GLU A 207 9.66 -7.73 -21.28
CA GLU A 207 10.53 -7.72 -22.44
C GLU A 207 9.69 -7.18 -23.61
N VAL A 208 9.84 -5.88 -23.88
CA VAL A 208 9.45 -5.31 -25.15
C VAL A 208 10.47 -5.89 -26.12
N PRO A 209 10.06 -6.70 -27.10
CA PRO A 209 10.99 -7.02 -28.16
C PRO A 209 11.26 -5.71 -28.88
N THR A 210 12.55 -5.37 -28.98
CA THR A 210 13.22 -4.68 -30.10
C THR A 210 14.04 -3.45 -29.68
N ALA A 211 15.35 -3.56 -29.93
CA ALA A 211 16.41 -2.55 -29.99
C ALA A 211 16.57 -1.62 -28.77
N VAL A 212 17.40 -2.05 -27.82
CA VAL A 212 18.07 -1.14 -26.88
C VAL A 212 18.96 -0.21 -27.69
N THR A 213 18.60 1.06 -27.76
CA THR A 213 19.46 2.15 -28.25
C THR A 213 20.06 2.83 -27.03
N ASP A 214 21.33 2.51 -26.72
CA ASP A 214 22.12 2.95 -25.54
C ASP A 214 22.28 4.49 -25.42
N GLY A 215 21.18 5.23 -25.25
CA GLY A 215 21.17 6.69 -25.21
C GLY A 215 20.52 7.26 -23.94
N ILE A 216 20.95 8.45 -23.54
CA ILE A 216 20.38 9.21 -22.42
C ILE A 216 19.61 10.40 -22.98
N ALA A 217 18.34 10.55 -22.58
CA ALA A 217 17.53 11.74 -22.83
C ALA A 217 17.71 12.73 -21.67
N TYR A 218 18.42 13.82 -21.90
CA TYR A 218 18.54 14.93 -20.96
C TYR A 218 17.38 15.91 -21.20
N ILE A 219 16.58 16.16 -20.17
CA ILE A 219 15.50 17.15 -20.20
C ILE A 219 16.11 18.54 -19.99
N GLU A 220 16.06 19.38 -21.01
CA GLU A 220 16.62 20.74 -21.00
C GLU A 220 15.53 21.83 -20.95
N GLY A 221 14.28 21.47 -21.22
CA GLY A 221 13.11 22.36 -21.09
C GLY A 221 12.31 22.19 -19.79
N TYR A 222 11.21 22.93 -19.67
CA TYR A 222 10.25 22.85 -18.57
C TYR A 222 8.91 22.32 -19.08
N SER A 223 8.15 21.67 -18.20
CA SER A 223 6.78 21.21 -18.48
C SER A 223 6.64 20.18 -19.63
N VAL A 224 7.69 19.39 -19.88
CA VAL A 224 7.73 18.36 -20.94
C VAL A 224 6.79 17.21 -20.59
N ASN A 225 5.84 16.87 -21.44
CA ASN A 225 4.83 15.86 -21.11
C ASN A 225 5.40 14.43 -21.22
N LEU A 226 5.44 13.71 -20.10
CA LEU A 226 5.61 12.27 -20.06
C LEU A 226 4.24 11.60 -20.27
N ARG A 227 4.15 10.66 -21.20
CA ARG A 227 2.87 10.04 -21.60
C ARG A 227 2.89 8.53 -21.45
N LYS A 228 1.69 7.94 -21.37
CA LYS A 228 1.45 6.49 -21.32
C LYS A 228 1.72 5.75 -22.65
N GLY A 229 2.12 6.47 -23.71
CA GLY A 229 2.38 5.89 -25.03
C GLY A 229 2.96 6.89 -26.03
N PRO A 230 3.46 6.42 -27.18
CA PRO A 230 4.23 7.20 -28.16
C PRO A 230 3.35 8.01 -29.11
N ASP A 231 2.35 8.72 -28.58
CA ASP A 231 1.61 9.75 -29.32
C ASP A 231 0.87 10.71 -28.37
N THR A 232 0.25 11.75 -28.93
CA THR A 232 -0.45 12.78 -28.16
C THR A 232 -1.85 12.38 -27.67
N SER A 233 -2.40 11.26 -28.16
CA SER A 233 -3.68 10.70 -27.72
C SER A 233 -3.58 9.98 -26.38
N TYR A 234 -2.39 9.44 -26.04
CA TYR A 234 -2.14 8.86 -24.72
C TYR A 234 -2.18 9.90 -23.60
N SER A 235 -2.70 9.48 -22.44
CA SER A 235 -2.78 10.31 -21.25
C SER A 235 -1.40 10.74 -20.75
N LYS A 236 -1.34 11.94 -20.14
CA LYS A 236 -0.14 12.46 -19.49
C LYS A 236 0.03 11.78 -18.14
N VAL A 237 1.22 11.25 -17.88
CA VAL A 237 1.64 10.71 -16.57
C VAL A 237 1.99 11.87 -15.64
N ARG A 238 2.98 12.68 -16.05
CA ARG A 238 3.41 13.90 -15.37
C ARG A 238 4.18 14.80 -16.33
N GLN A 239 4.63 15.95 -15.86
CA GLN A 239 5.53 16.83 -16.60
C GLN A 239 6.95 16.75 -16.05
N LEU A 240 7.93 16.76 -16.95
CA LEU A 240 9.36 16.72 -16.67
C LEU A 240 9.95 18.11 -16.86
N ASN A 241 10.99 18.41 -16.09
CA ASN A 241 11.66 19.70 -16.08
C ASN A 241 13.18 19.50 -16.06
N LYS A 242 13.91 20.49 -16.58
CA LYS A 242 15.36 20.58 -16.37
C LYS A 242 15.66 20.63 -14.85
N PRO A 243 16.66 19.88 -14.34
CA PRO A 243 17.68 19.10 -15.05
C PRO A 243 17.48 17.56 -15.02
N GLU A 244 16.29 17.06 -15.31
CA GLU A 244 16.05 15.60 -15.32
C GLU A 244 16.77 14.89 -16.49
N ALA A 245 17.14 13.61 -16.33
CA ALA A 245 17.73 12.79 -17.40
C ALA A 245 17.34 11.31 -17.26
N TYR A 246 17.18 10.61 -18.39
CA TYR A 246 16.61 9.27 -18.44
C TYR A 246 17.33 8.35 -19.43
N ILE A 247 17.48 7.07 -19.08
CA ILE A 247 17.87 6.04 -20.05
C ILE A 247 16.71 5.86 -21.04
N VAL A 248 17.05 5.78 -22.32
CA VAL A 248 16.09 5.47 -23.37
C VAL A 248 16.14 3.98 -23.69
N TRP A 249 15.00 3.31 -23.51
CA TRP A 249 14.85 1.87 -23.70
C TRP A 249 14.35 1.49 -25.09
N GLY A 250 13.94 2.49 -25.87
CA GLY A 250 13.52 2.31 -27.26
C GLY A 250 13.01 3.62 -27.85
N GLU A 251 12.97 3.65 -29.17
CA GLU A 251 12.43 4.78 -29.94
C GLU A 251 11.28 4.28 -30.81
N LYS A 252 10.21 5.08 -30.90
CA LYS A 252 9.10 4.81 -31.82
C LYS A 252 8.51 6.12 -32.32
N ASP A 253 8.52 6.30 -33.65
CA ASP A 253 7.86 7.42 -34.33
C ASP A 253 8.21 8.81 -33.74
N GLY A 254 9.49 9.02 -33.37
CA GLY A 254 9.97 10.26 -32.74
C GLY A 254 9.73 10.36 -31.24
N TRP A 255 9.31 9.28 -30.57
CA TRP A 255 9.16 9.20 -29.12
C TRP A 255 10.24 8.33 -28.49
N LEU A 256 10.77 8.76 -27.35
CA LEU A 256 11.73 8.00 -26.54
C LEU A 256 11.01 7.33 -25.38
N ASN A 257 11.20 6.02 -25.22
CA ASN A 257 10.71 5.26 -24.08
C ASN A 257 11.67 5.41 -22.89
N LEU A 258 11.19 5.93 -21.77
CA LEU A 258 11.97 6.17 -20.55
C LEU A 258 11.83 5.03 -19.51
N GLY A 259 11.11 3.96 -19.87
CA GLY A 259 10.86 2.78 -19.06
C GLY A 259 9.36 2.45 -19.00
N GLY A 260 9.02 1.16 -19.16
CA GLY A 260 7.62 0.71 -19.11
C GLY A 260 6.75 1.40 -20.16
N ASP A 261 5.64 2.00 -19.72
CA ASP A 261 4.71 2.75 -20.57
C ASP A 261 4.99 4.26 -20.62
N GLN A 262 6.21 4.69 -20.27
CA GLN A 262 6.54 6.11 -20.16
C GLN A 262 7.28 6.60 -21.41
N TRP A 263 6.67 7.52 -22.15
CA TRP A 263 7.17 8.04 -23.41
C TRP A 263 7.25 9.57 -23.41
N ILE A 264 8.31 10.11 -24.02
CA ILE A 264 8.47 11.53 -24.29
C ILE A 264 8.65 11.78 -25.78
N TYR A 265 8.14 12.90 -26.28
CA TYR A 265 8.38 13.29 -27.67
C TYR A 265 9.79 13.88 -27.79
N ASN A 266 10.60 13.31 -28.69
CA ASN A 266 12.00 13.68 -28.91
C ASN A 266 12.10 14.99 -29.72
N ASP A 267 12.11 16.11 -29.03
CA ASP A 267 12.27 17.42 -29.64
C ASP A 267 13.54 18.09 -29.09
N SER A 268 14.46 18.46 -29.97
CA SER A 268 15.74 19.05 -29.62
C SER A 268 15.64 20.43 -28.95
N SER A 269 14.47 21.07 -28.98
CA SER A 269 14.22 22.33 -28.25
C SER A 269 14.12 22.14 -26.74
N TYR A 270 13.86 20.92 -26.26
CA TYR A 270 13.73 20.63 -24.82
C TYR A 270 14.30 19.28 -24.38
N ILE A 271 14.77 18.43 -25.31
CA ILE A 271 15.47 17.16 -25.04
C ILE A 271 16.82 17.15 -25.75
N ARG A 272 17.90 16.88 -25.01
CA ARG A 272 19.17 16.48 -25.61
C ARG A 272 19.31 14.96 -25.48
N TYR A 273 19.12 14.23 -26.57
CA TYR A 273 19.26 12.77 -26.59
C TYR A 273 20.66 12.36 -27.07
N THR A 274 21.31 11.41 -26.38
CA THR A 274 22.67 10.95 -26.71
C THR A 274 22.73 9.55 -27.33
N GLY A 275 21.60 8.96 -27.72
CA GLY A 275 21.61 7.71 -28.47
C GLY A 275 22.03 7.95 -29.92
N GLU A 276 23.09 7.28 -30.37
CA GLU A 276 23.54 7.38 -31.75
C GLU A 276 22.55 6.72 -32.72
N SER A 277 22.09 7.49 -33.70
CA SER A 277 21.74 6.92 -35.00
C SER A 277 23.04 6.46 -35.69
N THR A 278 23.34 5.16 -35.59
CA THR A 278 24.43 4.37 -36.22
C THR A 278 25.88 4.54 -35.71
N PRO A 279 26.71 3.46 -35.76
CA PRO A 279 27.55 3.04 -34.64
C PRO A 279 28.98 3.56 -34.72
N THR A 280 29.55 4.01 -33.61
CA THR A 280 31.00 3.92 -33.39
C THR A 280 31.33 3.63 -31.92
N SER A 281 32.18 2.62 -31.73
CA SER A 281 32.62 2.16 -30.41
C SER A 281 33.35 3.25 -29.63
N SER A 282 32.95 3.49 -28.37
CA SER A 282 33.90 3.91 -27.35
C SER A 282 33.40 3.67 -25.93
N GLN A 283 34.13 2.80 -25.24
CA GLN A 283 34.45 2.77 -23.81
C GLN A 283 33.35 3.10 -22.79
N SER A 284 32.93 2.06 -22.07
CA SER A 284 32.01 2.09 -20.93
C SER A 284 32.58 2.90 -19.76
N VAL A 285 32.24 4.18 -19.67
CA VAL A 285 32.44 4.97 -18.44
C VAL A 285 31.36 4.58 -17.44
N ASN A 286 31.71 4.12 -16.24
CA ASN A 286 30.72 3.83 -15.18
C ASN A 286 30.12 5.15 -14.65
N ASN A 287 29.03 5.60 -15.26
CA ASN A 287 28.26 6.80 -14.89
C ASN A 287 27.36 6.60 -13.66
N GLY A 288 27.34 5.40 -13.06
CA GLY A 288 26.55 5.12 -11.87
C GLY A 288 25.04 5.03 -12.08
N ILE A 289 24.58 4.92 -13.33
CA ILE A 289 23.16 4.84 -13.66
C ILE A 289 22.82 3.36 -13.95
N GLY A 290 21.95 2.77 -13.15
CA GLY A 290 21.68 1.32 -13.11
C GLY A 290 20.98 0.92 -11.81
N ILE A 291 20.96 -0.35 -11.45
CA ILE A 291 20.36 -0.85 -10.20
C ILE A 291 21.42 -1.01 -9.13
N VAL A 292 21.18 -0.46 -7.94
CA VAL A 292 21.97 -0.76 -6.73
C VAL A 292 21.18 -1.69 -5.82
N THR A 293 21.77 -2.84 -5.49
CA THR A 293 21.23 -3.80 -4.53
C THR A 293 21.97 -3.64 -3.21
N ILE A 294 21.27 -3.37 -2.11
CA ILE A 294 21.87 -3.18 -0.79
C ILE A 294 22.47 -4.50 -0.29
N THR A 295 23.73 -4.49 0.14
CA THR A 295 24.44 -5.70 0.64
C THR A 295 24.58 -5.72 2.16
N ALA A 296 24.44 -4.58 2.85
CA ALA A 296 24.49 -4.48 4.30
C ALA A 296 23.12 -4.70 4.96
N ASP A 297 23.09 -5.30 6.16
CA ASP A 297 21.87 -5.54 6.95
C ASP A 297 21.02 -4.26 7.11
N VAL A 298 21.68 -3.15 7.43
CA VAL A 298 21.09 -1.81 7.49
C VAL A 298 22.08 -0.80 6.91
N LEU A 299 21.67 -0.08 5.87
CA LEU A 299 22.41 1.03 5.27
C LEU A 299 21.66 2.34 5.47
N ARG A 300 22.39 3.41 5.79
CA ARG A 300 21.81 4.75 5.97
C ARG A 300 21.83 5.51 4.65
N VAL A 301 20.65 5.93 4.20
CA VAL A 301 20.49 6.86 3.08
C VAL A 301 20.75 8.27 3.59
N ARG A 302 21.55 9.06 2.87
CA ARG A 302 21.97 10.39 3.28
C ARG A 302 21.59 11.48 2.29
N ARG A 303 21.49 12.72 2.77
CA ARG A 303 21.17 13.92 1.96
C ARG A 303 22.29 14.37 0.99
N GLY A 304 23.34 13.57 0.82
CA GLY A 304 24.47 13.90 -0.03
C GLY A 304 25.54 12.79 -0.03
N PRO A 305 26.50 12.84 -0.98
CA PRO A 305 27.51 11.81 -1.18
C PRO A 305 28.64 11.90 -0.13
N GLY A 306 28.32 11.56 1.12
CA GLY A 306 29.30 11.59 2.22
C GLY A 306 28.70 11.30 3.60
N THR A 307 29.53 10.86 4.53
CA THR A 307 29.10 10.53 5.91
C THR A 307 28.79 11.75 6.78
N ASN A 308 29.20 12.93 6.33
CA ASN A 308 28.90 14.24 6.94
C ASN A 308 27.48 14.75 6.63
N TYR A 309 26.79 14.19 5.64
CA TYR A 309 25.42 14.58 5.30
C TYR A 309 24.38 13.93 6.22
N GLY A 310 23.28 14.65 6.46
CA GLY A 310 22.19 14.19 7.31
C GLY A 310 21.56 12.89 6.83
N ILE A 311 21.13 12.05 7.76
CA ILE A 311 20.48 10.76 7.47
C ILE A 311 19.02 11.03 7.12
N VAL A 312 18.55 10.46 6.01
CA VAL A 312 17.16 10.55 5.54
C VAL A 312 16.35 9.38 6.08
N LYS A 313 16.84 8.15 5.86
CA LYS A 313 16.18 6.89 6.25
C LYS A 313 17.19 5.75 6.29
N ASN A 314 16.73 4.61 6.80
CA ASN A 314 17.45 3.34 6.68
C ASN A 314 16.87 2.53 5.52
N VAL A 315 17.73 1.77 4.85
CA VAL A 315 17.41 0.78 3.81
C VAL A 315 18.10 -0.53 4.17
N TYR A 316 17.58 -1.66 3.70
CA TYR A 316 17.92 -2.98 4.24
C TYR A 316 18.52 -3.90 3.19
N GLN A 317 19.25 -4.93 3.63
CA GLN A 317 19.88 -5.90 2.74
C GLN A 317 18.88 -6.49 1.74
N GLY A 318 19.31 -6.59 0.48
CA GLY A 318 18.50 -7.13 -0.62
C GLY A 318 17.57 -6.11 -1.28
N GLU A 319 17.33 -4.94 -0.68
CA GLU A 319 16.55 -3.89 -1.34
C GLU A 319 17.28 -3.39 -2.59
N GLN A 320 16.51 -3.11 -3.66
CA GLN A 320 17.03 -2.64 -4.94
C GLN A 320 16.52 -1.25 -5.23
N TYR A 321 17.42 -0.36 -5.65
CA TYR A 321 17.10 1.01 -5.99
C TYR A 321 17.65 1.35 -7.37
N GLN A 322 16.87 2.09 -8.14
CA GLN A 322 17.41 2.77 -9.32
C GLN A 322 18.43 3.80 -8.84
N SER A 323 19.63 3.73 -9.39
CA SER A 323 20.68 4.73 -9.24
C SER A 323 20.66 5.70 -10.43
N TRP A 324 20.77 6.99 -10.13
CA TRP A 324 20.69 8.10 -11.08
C TRP A 324 22.05 8.78 -11.33
N GLY A 325 23.09 8.32 -10.64
CA GLY A 325 24.43 8.84 -10.78
C GLY A 325 25.36 8.33 -9.69
N TYR A 326 26.66 8.49 -9.92
CA TYR A 326 27.71 8.14 -8.96
C TYR A 326 28.60 9.35 -8.69
N SER A 327 28.84 9.66 -7.43
CA SER A 327 29.76 10.72 -6.98
C SER A 327 30.50 10.26 -5.74
N ASP A 328 31.81 10.40 -5.71
CA ASP A 328 32.64 10.24 -4.51
C ASP A 328 32.44 8.92 -3.71
N GLY A 329 32.13 7.81 -4.40
CA GLY A 329 31.85 6.54 -3.73
C GLY A 329 30.40 6.40 -3.25
N TRP A 330 29.46 7.15 -3.83
CA TRP A 330 28.05 7.11 -3.49
C TRP A 330 27.18 7.05 -4.74
N TYR A 331 26.13 6.25 -4.68
CA TYR A 331 25.09 6.17 -5.70
C TYR A 331 23.89 7.03 -5.29
N ASN A 332 23.40 7.87 -6.20
CA ASN A 332 22.19 8.65 -5.98
C ASN A 332 20.96 7.77 -6.21
N VAL A 333 20.10 7.60 -5.22
CA VAL A 333 18.90 6.75 -5.27
C VAL A 333 17.58 7.55 -5.30
N GLY A 334 17.66 8.84 -5.65
CA GLY A 334 16.54 9.74 -5.89
C GLY A 334 16.69 11.08 -5.14
N ASP A 335 16.35 12.19 -5.79
CA ASP A 335 16.47 13.55 -5.21
C ASP A 335 17.84 13.79 -4.55
N ASP A 336 17.85 14.19 -3.27
CA ASP A 336 19.04 14.37 -2.45
C ASP A 336 19.46 13.09 -1.71
N GLN A 337 18.95 11.90 -2.06
CA GLN A 337 19.23 10.65 -1.35
C GLN A 337 20.38 9.85 -1.96
N TRP A 338 21.36 9.50 -1.14
CA TRP A 338 22.59 8.81 -1.54
C TRP A 338 22.87 7.60 -0.66
N VAL A 339 23.38 6.53 -1.26
CA VAL A 339 23.86 5.32 -0.58
C VAL A 339 25.33 5.07 -0.92
N SER A 340 26.11 4.61 0.06
CA SER A 340 27.53 4.36 -0.13
C SER A 340 27.75 3.13 -1.02
N SER A 341 28.66 3.26 -1.97
CA SER A 341 29.01 2.20 -2.93
C SER A 341 29.66 0.99 -2.28
N GLU A 342 30.23 1.13 -1.07
CA GLU A 342 30.82 0.06 -0.28
C GLU A 342 29.80 -1.00 0.15
N TYR A 343 28.52 -0.62 0.24
CA TYR A 343 27.45 -1.44 0.79
C TYR A 343 26.35 -1.75 -0.22
N VAL A 344 26.68 -1.69 -1.52
CA VAL A 344 25.75 -2.06 -2.59
C VAL A 344 26.46 -2.84 -3.70
N LYS A 345 25.71 -3.73 -4.35
CA LYS A 345 26.08 -4.34 -5.64
C LYS A 345 25.40 -3.55 -6.75
N PHE A 346 26.18 -3.03 -7.70
CA PHE A 346 25.66 -2.28 -8.85
C PHE A 346 25.56 -3.16 -10.09
N GLU A 347 24.41 -3.11 -10.75
CA GLU A 347 24.10 -3.82 -12.00
C GLU A 347 23.62 -2.78 -13.03
N ARG A 348 24.12 -2.89 -14.27
CA ARG A 348 23.75 -1.97 -15.36
C ARG A 348 22.53 -2.44 -16.12
#